data_AF-A0A1H4ZXV5-F1
#
_entry.id   AF-A0A1H4ZXV5-F1
#
_cell.length_a   1.000
_cell.length_b   1.000
_cell.length_c   1.000
_cell.angle_alpha   90.00
_cell.angle_beta   90.00
_cell.angle_gamma   90.00
#
_symmetry.space_group_name_H-M   'P 1'
#
loop_
_entity.id
_entity.type
_entity.pdbx_description
1 polymer ?
#
loop_
_entity_poly.entity_id
_entity_poly.type
_entity_poly.pdbx_seq_one_letter_code
_entity_poly.pdbx_strand_id
1 'polypeptide(L)'
;MAALVSGCSEPTTGAYEATMVSPNGQARLMGIAIFKEDQIVADGQSVKVDRWVEEGEVLTAFAADDSQIFQIERTAEGEFKQAIPTGTLVFKKYELSTSPTTW
;
A
#
# COMPACT_ATOMS: atom_id res chain seq x y z
N MET A 1 31.44 -2.29 -17.50
CA MET A 1 30.80 -1.54 -16.41
C MET A 1 29.40 -2.10 -16.23
N ALA A 2 29.22 -3.03 -15.30
CA ALA A 2 27.91 -3.50 -14.90
C ALA A 2 27.36 -2.48 -13.90
N ALA A 3 26.37 -1.70 -14.32
CA ALA A 3 25.60 -0.88 -13.38
C ALA A 3 24.89 -1.85 -12.45
N LEU A 4 25.17 -1.70 -11.16
CA LEU A 4 24.49 -2.41 -10.08
C LEU A 4 22.99 -2.19 -10.25
N VAL A 5 22.23 -3.25 -10.54
CA VAL A 5 20.78 -3.27 -10.31
C VAL A 5 20.61 -3.37 -8.80
N SER A 6 20.86 -2.27 -8.10
CA SER A 6 20.55 -2.14 -6.69
C SER A 6 19.03 -2.01 -6.57
N GLY A 7 18.39 -3.11 -6.18
CA GLY A 7 17.12 -3.09 -5.45
C GLY A 7 15.85 -2.81 -6.26
N CYS A 8 15.50 -3.67 -7.23
CA CYS A 8 14.12 -3.75 -7.75
C CYS A 8 13.24 -4.53 -6.76
N SER A 9 13.06 -4.02 -5.55
CA SER A 9 11.94 -4.40 -4.70
C SER A 9 11.22 -3.12 -4.37
N GLU A 10 10.20 -2.83 -5.14
CA GLU A 10 9.35 -1.69 -4.88
C GLU A 10 8.66 -1.91 -3.54
N PRO A 11 8.91 -1.05 -2.55
CA PRO A 11 8.48 -1.32 -1.19
C PRO A 11 6.94 -1.36 -1.06
N THR A 12 6.22 -0.80 -2.03
CA THR A 12 4.75 -0.72 -2.08
C THR A 12 4.07 -1.88 -2.78
N THR A 13 4.75 -2.63 -3.66
CA THR A 13 4.04 -3.63 -4.46
C THR A 13 3.68 -4.84 -3.58
N GLY A 14 2.39 -5.19 -3.58
CA GLY A 14 1.87 -6.28 -2.75
C GLY A 14 0.36 -6.26 -2.55
N ALA A 15 -0.13 -7.29 -1.86
CA ALA A 15 -1.50 -7.35 -1.34
C ALA A 15 -1.49 -6.95 0.14
N TYR A 16 -2.48 -6.18 0.54
CA TYR A 16 -2.58 -5.57 1.86
C TYR A 16 -3.98 -5.77 2.41
N GLU A 17 -4.07 -6.22 3.66
CA GLU A 17 -5.30 -6.17 4.43
C GLU A 17 -5.57 -4.72 4.84
N ALA A 18 -6.72 -4.18 4.45
CA ALA A 18 -7.13 -2.83 4.79
C ALA A 18 -8.10 -2.87 5.98
N THR A 19 -7.71 -2.27 7.10
CA THR A 19 -8.52 -2.15 8.31
C THR A 19 -8.76 -0.68 8.63
N MET A 20 -10.02 -0.28 8.81
CA MET A 20 -10.37 1.04 9.29
C MET A 20 -10.39 1.06 10.81
N VAL A 21 -9.60 1.94 11.41
CA VAL A 21 -9.64 2.26 12.84
C VAL A 21 -10.37 3.59 13.00
N SER A 22 -11.56 3.54 13.56
CA SER A 22 -12.38 4.74 13.80
C SER A 22 -11.88 5.56 14.99
N PRO A 23 -12.28 6.84 15.14
CA PRO A 23 -11.79 7.72 16.21
C PRO A 23 -12.07 7.23 17.64
N ASN A 24 -13.06 6.33 17.82
CA ASN A 24 -13.36 5.72 19.11
C ASN A 24 -12.51 4.46 19.39
N GLY A 25 -11.56 4.13 18.52
CA GLY A 25 -10.67 2.98 18.63
C GLY A 25 -11.22 1.67 18.07
N GLN A 26 -12.45 1.62 17.54
CA GLN A 26 -12.97 0.41 16.92
C GLN A 26 -12.31 0.14 15.57
N ALA A 27 -11.76 -1.06 15.42
CA ALA A 27 -11.18 -1.56 14.18
C ALA A 27 -12.22 -2.39 13.39
N ARG A 28 -12.30 -2.15 12.08
CA ARG A 28 -13.17 -2.88 11.16
C ARG A 28 -12.39 -3.25 9.90
N LEU A 29 -12.37 -4.54 9.57
CA LEU A 29 -11.84 -5.02 8.30
C LEU A 29 -12.67 -4.44 7.14
N MET A 30 -12.00 -3.78 6.21
CA MET A 30 -12.61 -3.20 5.01
C MET A 30 -12.48 -4.14 3.82
N GLY A 31 -11.33 -4.80 3.68
CA GLY A 31 -11.08 -5.73 2.59
C GLY A 31 -9.61 -5.89 2.28
N ILE A 32 -9.31 -6.15 1.01
CA ILE A 32 -7.96 -6.31 0.48
C ILE A 32 -7.70 -5.20 -0.54
N ALA A 33 -6.57 -4.52 -0.41
CA ALA A 33 -6.03 -3.61 -1.40
C ALA A 33 -4.78 -4.24 -2.04
N ILE A 34 -4.62 -4.10 -3.35
CA ILE A 34 -3.43 -4.53 -4.08
C ILE A 34 -2.79 -3.27 -4.65
N PHE A 35 -1.53 -3.04 -4.27
CA PHE A 35 -0.72 -1.96 -4.80
C PHE A 35 0.25 -2.54 -5.84
N LYS A 36 0.34 -1.88 -6.99
CA LYS A 36 1.25 -2.18 -8.09
C LYS A 36 1.90 -0.87 -8.56
N GLU A 37 2.94 -1.01 -9.37
CA GLU A 37 3.64 0.08 -10.07
C GLU A 37 2.70 1.09 -10.72
N ASP A 38 1.75 0.56 -11.49
CA ASP A 38 0.92 1.31 -12.43
C ASP A 38 -0.56 1.35 -12.01
N GLN A 39 -0.89 0.77 -10.85
CA GLN A 39 -2.28 0.55 -10.47
C GLN A 39 -2.47 0.30 -8.97
N ILE A 40 -3.58 0.82 -8.45
CA ILE A 40 -4.14 0.43 -7.15
C ILE A 40 -5.46 -0.29 -7.40
N VAL A 41 -5.66 -1.45 -6.78
CA VAL A 41 -6.91 -2.22 -6.85
C VAL A 41 -7.47 -2.37 -5.44
N ALA A 42 -8.70 -1.93 -5.20
CA ALA A 42 -9.39 -2.10 -3.92
C ALA A 42 -10.89 -2.22 -4.18
N ASP A 43 -11.58 -3.09 -3.43
CA ASP A 43 -13.04 -3.26 -3.50
C ASP A 43 -13.60 -3.45 -4.92
N GLY A 44 -12.85 -4.17 -5.77
CA GLY A 44 -13.23 -4.42 -7.16
C GLY A 44 -13.07 -3.22 -8.11
N GLN A 45 -12.60 -2.08 -7.59
CA GLN A 45 -12.23 -0.92 -8.38
C GLN A 45 -10.74 -0.92 -8.66
N SER A 46 -10.35 -0.34 -9.79
CA SER A 46 -8.96 -0.19 -10.20
C SER A 46 -8.72 1.25 -10.61
N VAL A 47 -7.68 1.85 -10.03
CA VAL A 47 -7.24 3.21 -10.33
C VAL A 47 -5.84 3.14 -10.92
N LYS A 48 -5.64 3.75 -12.08
CA LYS A 48 -4.34 3.81 -12.74
C LYS A 48 -3.43 4.79 -11.99
N VAL A 49 -2.20 4.37 -11.73
CA VAL A 49 -1.12 5.21 -11.21
C VAL A 49 -0.12 5.46 -12.33
N ASP A 50 0.32 6.69 -12.49
CA ASP A 50 1.37 7.05 -13.45
C ASP A 50 2.75 7.00 -12.78
N ARG A 51 2.83 7.50 -11.55
CA ARG A 51 4.06 7.48 -10.75
C ARG A 51 3.80 7.42 -9.26
N TRP A 52 4.73 6.78 -8.55
CA TRP A 52 4.85 6.85 -7.10
C TRP A 52 6.01 7.77 -6.72
N VAL A 53 5.84 8.55 -5.67
CA VAL A 53 6.89 9.36 -5.05
C VAL A 53 7.01 8.98 -3.59
N GLU A 54 8.24 8.74 -3.15
CA GLU A 54 8.60 8.46 -1.76
C GLU A 54 9.39 9.64 -1.19
N GLU A 55 8.87 10.22 -0.11
CA GLU A 55 9.44 11.33 0.65
C GLU A 55 9.54 10.94 2.12
N GLY A 56 10.69 10.41 2.52
CA GLY A 56 10.84 9.81 3.85
C GLY A 56 9.93 8.59 4.00
N GLU A 57 9.08 8.59 5.02
CA GLU A 57 8.10 7.52 5.25
C GLU A 57 6.80 7.71 4.49
N VAL A 58 6.64 8.80 3.73
CA VAL A 58 5.41 9.10 3.00
C VAL A 58 5.53 8.64 1.55
N LEU A 59 4.53 7.90 1.08
CA LEU A 59 4.42 7.46 -0.30
C LEU A 59 3.14 8.00 -0.93
N THR A 60 3.28 8.63 -2.09
CA THR A 60 2.20 9.31 -2.79
C THR A 60 2.11 8.79 -4.23
N ALA A 61 0.91 8.36 -4.63
CA ALA A 61 0.60 7.98 -6.00
C ALA A 61 -0.01 9.17 -6.76
N PHE A 62 0.46 9.38 -7.99
CA PHE A 62 -0.01 10.43 -8.89
C PHE A 62 -0.59 9.84 -10.17
N ALA A 63 -1.60 10.52 -10.71
CA ALA A 63 -2.10 10.26 -12.06
C ALA A 63 -1.24 10.98 -13.11
N ALA A 64 -1.53 10.73 -14.39
CA ALA A 64 -0.78 11.32 -15.51
C ALA A 64 -0.96 12.84 -15.66
N ASP A 65 -1.97 13.43 -15.03
CA ASP A 65 -2.21 14.88 -14.96
C ASP A 65 -1.59 15.53 -13.71
N ASP A 66 -0.68 14.81 -13.04
CA ASP A 66 -0.04 15.19 -11.77
C ASP A 66 -1.01 15.36 -10.58
N SER A 67 -2.28 14.94 -10.72
CA SER A 67 -3.18 14.88 -9.57
C SER A 67 -2.79 13.78 -8.60
N GLN A 68 -2.85 14.09 -7.30
CA GLN A 68 -2.65 13.10 -6.24
C GLN A 68 -3.86 12.18 -6.15
N ILE A 69 -3.63 10.87 -6.28
CA ILE A 69 -4.66 9.83 -6.17
C ILE A 69 -4.75 9.33 -4.74
N PHE A 70 -3.60 9.08 -4.12
CA PHE A 70 -3.49 8.31 -2.90
C PHE A 70 -2.20 8.67 -2.16
N GLN A 71 -2.24 8.68 -0.84
CA GLN A 71 -1.07 8.94 -0.01
C GLN A 71 -1.15 8.09 1.25
N ILE A 72 -0.04 7.45 1.58
CA ILE A 72 0.13 6.58 2.74
C ILE A 72 1.43 6.89 3.44
N GLU A 73 1.46 6.66 4.75
CA GLU A 73 2.65 6.79 5.59
C GLU A 73 3.07 5.41 6.08
N ARG A 74 4.34 5.06 5.91
CA ARG A 74 4.94 3.84 6.43
C ARG A 74 5.22 4.01 7.93
N THR A 75 4.87 3.01 8.71
CA THR A 75 5.17 2.99 10.14
C THR A 75 6.47 2.24 10.41
N ALA A 76 7.01 2.39 11.62
CA ALA A 76 8.20 1.66 12.05
C ALA A 76 8.01 0.13 12.01
N GLU A 77 6.77 -0.34 12.12
CA GLU A 77 6.38 -1.75 12.04
C GLU A 77 6.21 -2.26 10.60
N GLY A 78 6.42 -1.40 9.58
CA GLY A 78 6.29 -1.76 8.17
C GLY A 78 4.86 -1.80 7.65
N GLU A 79 3.89 -1.32 8.44
CA GLU A 79 2.51 -1.10 8.00
C GLU A 79 2.41 0.23 7.24
N PHE A 80 1.35 0.40 6.44
CA PHE A 80 1.01 1.71 5.88
C PHE A 80 -0.25 2.28 6.51
N LYS A 81 -0.32 3.59 6.68
CA LYS A 81 -1.46 4.30 7.25
C LYS A 81 -1.93 5.43 6.36
N GLN A 82 -3.24 5.66 6.33
CA GLN A 82 -3.84 6.81 5.68
C GLN A 82 -4.93 7.39 6.59
N ALA A 83 -4.84 8.68 6.89
CA ALA A 83 -5.92 9.39 7.54
C ALA A 83 -7.06 9.65 6.54
N ILE A 84 -8.28 9.34 6.94
CA ILE A 84 -9.52 9.62 6.20
C ILE A 84 -10.52 10.32 7.13
N PRO A 85 -11.56 11.00 6.62
CA PRO A 85 -12.49 11.74 7.48
C PRO A 85 -13.16 10.90 8.58
N THR A 86 -13.31 9.60 8.35
CA THR A 86 -13.97 8.65 9.27
C THR A 86 -13.01 7.89 10.19
N GLY A 87 -11.70 8.16 10.14
CA GLY A 87 -10.70 7.45 10.95
C GLY A 87 -9.36 7.27 10.21
N THR A 88 -8.67 6.17 10.50
CA THR A 88 -7.40 5.82 9.87
C THR A 88 -7.53 4.48 9.19
N LEU A 89 -7.20 4.41 7.91
CA LEU A 89 -6.96 3.14 7.23
C LEU A 89 -5.56 2.65 7.56
N VAL A 90 -5.45 1.40 7.97
CA VAL A 90 -4.21 0.68 8.21
C VAL A 90 -4.13 -0.44 7.19
N PHE A 91 -3.03 -0.47 6.43
CA PHE A 91 -2.74 -1.47 5.41
C PHE A 91 -1.61 -2.35 5.90
N LYS A 92 -1.92 -3.62 6.15
CA LYS A 92 -0.95 -4.61 6.58
C LYS A 92 -0.65 -5.56 5.44
N LYS A 93 0.63 -5.72 5.07
CA LYS A 93 1.02 -6.58 3.95
C LYS A 93 0.64 -8.04 4.25
N TYR A 94 -0.03 -8.70 3.31
CA TYR A 94 -0.22 -10.15 3.34
C TYR A 94 1.11 -10.81 2.99
N GLU A 95 1.71 -11.48 3.98
CA GLU A 95 2.80 -12.40 3.72
C GLU A 95 2.20 -13.77 3.40
N LEU A 96 2.29 -14.18 2.13
CA LEU A 96 2.02 -15.56 1.77
C LEU A 96 3.15 -16.41 2.35
N SER A 97 2.89 -17.01 3.50
CA SER A 97 3.75 -18.03 4.09
C SER A 97 3.98 -19.14 3.06
N THR A 98 5.17 -19.17 2.48
CA THR A 98 5.66 -20.30 1.70
C THR A 98 6.16 -21.38 2.66
N SER A 99 5.32 -21.84 3.59
CA SER A 99 5.58 -23.12 4.25
C SER A 99 5.32 -24.20 3.21
N PRO A 100 6.32 -25.00 2.80
CA PRO A 100 6.07 -26.14 1.94
C PRO A 100 5.19 -27.11 2.72
N THR A 101 3.89 -27.14 2.40
CA THR A 101 3.02 -28.24 2.83
C THR A 101 3.46 -29.47 2.05
N THR A 102 4.31 -30.29 2.65
CA THR A 102 4.54 -31.67 2.21
C THR A 102 3.24 -32.45 2.43
N TRP A 103 2.59 -32.82 1.34
CA TRP A 103 1.52 -33.82 1.31
C TRP A 103 2.10 -35.22 1.25
#